data_AF-A0A7I7L5L0-F1
#
_entry.id   AF-A0A7I7L5L0-F1
#
_cell.length_a   1.000
_cell.length_b   1.000
_cell.length_c   1.000
_cell.angle_alpha   90.00
_cell.angle_beta   90.00
_cell.angle_gamma   90.00
#
_symmetry.space_group_name_H-M   'P 1'
#
loop_
_entity.id
_entity.type
_entity.pdbx_description
1 polymer ?
#
loop_
_entity_poly.entity_id
_entity_poly.type
_entity_poly.pdbx_seq_one_letter_code
_entity_poly.pdbx_strand_id
1 'polypeptide(L)'
;MGVPTKLITPVTRRGIFDTITLSKVLWEGRLEEPEFLARIYDLDSMPSTDSRYKSAVGDIRQHRVNNPEDWPDDWVFTDSRFGLQHGDDELVLQFLAEILHPLVRPDEEEVGRLLNAFNEALAKGRLRALPS
;
A
#
# COMPACT_ATOMS: atom_id res chain seq x y z
N MET A 1 -10.17 -13.74 25.43
CA MET A 1 -10.10 -12.63 24.45
C MET A 1 -8.74 -12.74 23.77
N GLY A 2 -8.72 -13.13 22.49
CA GLY A 2 -7.47 -13.32 21.75
C GLY A 2 -6.78 -11.98 21.54
N VAL A 3 -5.49 -11.90 21.86
CA VAL A 3 -4.66 -10.74 21.52
C VAL A 3 -4.71 -10.56 20.01
N PRO A 4 -5.02 -9.38 19.46
CA PRO A 4 -4.78 -9.13 18.05
C PRO A 4 -3.27 -9.18 17.84
N THR A 5 -2.77 -10.32 17.34
CA THR A 5 -1.36 -10.48 17.09
C THR A 5 -1.03 -9.68 15.85
N LYS A 6 -0.33 -8.55 16.02
CA LYS A 6 0.33 -7.85 14.92
C LYS A 6 1.52 -8.73 14.47
N LEU A 7 1.26 -9.60 13.50
CA LEU A 7 2.19 -10.59 12.96
C LEU A 7 3.13 -9.97 11.91
N ILE A 8 2.71 -8.89 11.23
CA ILE A 8 3.53 -8.19 10.24
C ILE A 8 4.30 -7.07 10.93
N THR A 9 5.54 -7.39 11.31
CA THR A 9 6.43 -6.45 11.99
C THR A 9 6.75 -5.22 11.11
N PRO A 10 7.13 -4.06 11.70
CA PRO A 10 7.54 -2.89 10.93
C PRO A 10 8.71 -3.16 9.95
N VAL A 11 9.62 -4.08 10.31
CA VAL A 11 10.73 -4.49 9.45
C VAL A 11 10.21 -5.28 8.24
N THR A 12 9.21 -6.13 8.43
CA THR A 12 8.55 -6.86 7.33
C THR A 12 7.81 -5.92 6.40
N ARG A 13 7.05 -4.95 6.95
CA ARG A 13 6.34 -3.93 6.17
C ARG A 13 7.31 -3.14 5.29
N ARG A 14 8.40 -2.64 5.88
CA ARG A 14 9.45 -1.93 5.13
C ARG A 14 10.03 -2.80 4.02
N GLY A 15 10.38 -4.06 4.29
CA GLY A 15 10.94 -4.94 3.26
C GLY A 15 9.98 -5.20 2.08
N ILE A 16 8.67 -5.28 2.35
CA ILE A 16 7.64 -5.39 1.30
C ILE A 16 7.61 -4.11 0.46
N PHE A 17 7.51 -2.95 1.10
CA PHE A 17 7.42 -1.66 0.41
C PHE A 17 8.70 -1.33 -0.37
N ASP A 18 9.88 -1.60 0.19
CA ASP A 18 11.17 -1.47 -0.50
C ASP A 18 11.20 -2.36 -1.75
N THR A 19 10.64 -3.57 -1.69
CA THR A 19 10.58 -4.47 -2.87
C THR A 19 9.72 -3.87 -3.98
N ILE A 20 8.56 -3.30 -3.63
CA ILE A 20 7.65 -2.64 -4.59
C ILE A 20 8.36 -1.43 -5.22
N THR A 21 8.95 -0.55 -4.41
CA THR A 21 9.63 0.67 -4.86
C THR A 21 10.86 0.34 -5.73
N LEU A 22 11.75 -0.54 -5.27
CA LEU A 22 12.99 -0.88 -6.00
C LEU A 22 12.72 -1.65 -7.30
N SER A 23 11.64 -2.43 -7.33
CA SER A 23 11.22 -3.15 -8.54
C SER A 23 10.38 -2.27 -9.48
N LYS A 24 10.16 -0.99 -9.13
CA LYS A 24 9.35 -0.02 -9.88
C LYS A 24 7.96 -0.55 -10.21
N VAL A 25 7.37 -1.28 -9.27
CA VAL A 25 6.01 -1.79 -9.41
C VAL A 25 5.05 -0.64 -9.14
N LEU A 26 4.28 -0.27 -10.15
CA LEU A 26 3.14 0.64 -10.00
C LEU A 26 2.06 -0.07 -9.20
N TRP A 27 1.90 0.28 -7.93
CA TRP A 27 0.99 -0.42 -7.01
C TRP A 27 -0.48 -0.24 -7.45
N GLU A 28 -0.80 0.90 -8.04
CA GLU A 28 -2.07 1.27 -8.66
C GLU A 28 -2.36 0.56 -9.99
N GLY A 29 -1.35 -0.10 -10.57
CA GLY A 29 -1.47 -0.84 -11.82
C GLY A 29 -1.98 0.04 -12.96
N ARG A 30 -3.13 -0.31 -13.53
CA ARG A 30 -3.76 0.46 -14.63
C ARG A 30 -4.75 1.55 -14.17
N LEU A 31 -4.97 1.69 -12.87
CA LEU A 31 -5.84 2.74 -12.31
C LEU A 31 -4.99 3.99 -12.04
N GLU A 32 -5.63 5.15 -11.82
CA GLU A 32 -4.92 6.23 -11.14
C GLU A 32 -4.91 5.95 -9.62
N GLU A 33 -3.93 6.53 -8.94
CA GLU A 33 -3.72 6.35 -7.50
C GLU A 33 -4.96 6.61 -6.62
N PRO A 34 -5.76 7.68 -6.82
CA PRO A 34 -6.98 7.88 -6.03
C PRO A 34 -8.05 6.80 -6.30
N GLU A 35 -8.20 6.30 -7.52
CA GLU A 35 -9.13 5.21 -7.86
C GLU A 35 -8.71 3.89 -7.23
N PHE A 36 -7.41 3.60 -7.19
CA PHE A 36 -6.90 2.44 -6.46
C PHE A 36 -7.21 2.55 -4.96
N LEU A 37 -6.86 3.68 -4.33
CA LEU A 37 -7.01 3.86 -2.90
C LEU A 37 -8.48 3.90 -2.45
N ALA A 38 -9.39 4.40 -3.29
CA ALA A 38 -10.84 4.39 -3.04
C ALA A 38 -11.44 2.97 -2.93
N ARG A 39 -10.71 1.93 -3.35
CA ARG A 39 -11.12 0.53 -3.18
C ARG A 39 -10.88 0.01 -1.77
N ILE A 40 -10.03 0.69 -1.00
CA ILE A 40 -9.61 0.30 0.35
C ILE A 40 -10.16 1.30 1.38
N TYR A 41 -10.20 2.59 1.03
CA TYR A 41 -10.48 3.69 1.94
C TYR A 41 -11.63 4.57 1.45
N ASP A 42 -12.40 5.13 2.38
CA ASP A 42 -13.35 6.22 2.10
C ASP A 42 -12.59 7.56 2.04
N LEU A 43 -11.97 7.84 0.87
CA LEU A 43 -11.12 9.02 0.67
C LEU A 43 -11.87 10.36 0.76
N ASP A 44 -13.18 10.36 0.56
CA ASP A 44 -14.01 11.56 0.70
C ASP A 44 -14.19 11.95 2.17
N SER A 45 -14.26 10.96 3.06
CA SER A 45 -14.33 11.17 4.51
C SER A 45 -12.99 11.53 5.17
N MET A 46 -11.88 11.20 4.51
CA MET A 46 -10.53 11.40 5.04
C MET A 46 -10.04 12.83 4.82
N PRO A 47 -9.41 13.47 5.81
CA PRO A 47 -8.90 14.83 5.66
C PRO A 47 -7.71 14.90 4.68
N SER A 48 -7.63 16.02 3.97
CA SER A 48 -6.44 16.41 3.22
C SER A 48 -5.25 16.73 4.15
N THR A 49 -4.02 16.49 3.70
CA THR A 49 -2.81 17.02 4.37
C THR A 49 -2.44 18.43 3.85
N ASP A 50 -3.02 18.84 2.72
CA ASP A 50 -2.96 20.19 2.20
C ASP A 50 -4.27 20.95 2.49
N SER A 51 -4.16 22.04 3.26
CA SER A 51 -5.30 22.91 3.63
C SER A 51 -6.09 23.50 2.46
N ARG A 52 -5.55 23.47 1.22
CA ARG A 52 -6.25 23.91 0.01
C ARG A 52 -7.34 22.94 -0.43
N TYR A 53 -7.27 21.68 -0.02
CA TYR A 53 -8.24 20.64 -0.35
C TYR A 53 -8.98 20.17 0.89
N LYS A 54 -10.25 19.76 0.72
CA LYS A 54 -11.09 19.32 1.84
C LYS A 54 -10.86 17.86 2.21
N SER A 55 -10.74 17.00 1.21
CA SER A 55 -10.64 15.55 1.37
C SER A 55 -9.36 15.00 0.76
N ALA A 56 -8.97 13.80 1.19
CA ALA A 56 -7.80 13.10 0.69
C ALA A 56 -7.91 12.84 -0.82
N VAL A 57 -9.10 12.54 -1.37
CA VAL A 57 -9.25 12.33 -2.82
C VAL A 57 -8.86 13.56 -3.65
N GLY A 58 -9.24 14.77 -3.20
CA GLY A 58 -8.90 16.01 -3.92
C GLY A 58 -7.42 16.33 -3.85
N ASP A 59 -6.83 16.12 -2.67
CA ASP A 59 -5.41 16.28 -2.39
C ASP A 59 -4.55 15.35 -3.26
N ILE A 60 -4.85 14.05 -3.25
CA ILE A 60 -4.15 13.03 -4.04
C ILE A 60 -4.31 13.30 -5.53
N ARG A 61 -5.54 13.58 -6.01
CA ARG A 61 -5.77 13.88 -7.43
C ARG A 61 -4.93 15.07 -7.88
N GLN A 62 -4.81 16.12 -7.06
CA GLN A 62 -3.94 17.23 -7.43
C GLN A 62 -2.47 16.80 -7.54
N HIS A 63 -1.94 16.15 -6.51
CA HIS A 63 -0.50 15.93 -6.38
C HIS A 63 0.04 14.69 -7.09
N ARG A 64 -0.83 13.80 -7.56
CA ARG A 64 -0.44 12.55 -8.22
C ARG A 64 -1.01 12.37 -9.62
N VAL A 65 -2.09 13.07 -9.96
CA VAL A 65 -2.68 13.03 -11.32
C VAL A 65 -2.39 14.33 -12.07
N ASN A 66 -2.75 15.49 -11.50
CA ASN A 66 -2.54 16.76 -12.17
C ASN A 66 -1.07 17.23 -12.15
N ASN A 67 -0.37 16.97 -11.05
CA ASN A 67 1.02 17.38 -10.82
C ASN A 67 1.88 16.20 -10.30
N PRO A 68 2.13 15.15 -11.10
CA PRO A 68 2.77 13.91 -10.62
C PRO A 68 4.20 14.08 -10.08
N GLU A 69 4.84 15.22 -10.25
CA GLU A 69 6.17 15.50 -9.69
C GLU A 69 6.10 16.05 -8.25
N ASP A 70 4.91 16.37 -7.73
CA ASP A 70 4.75 16.99 -6.41
C ASP A 70 5.10 16.03 -5.27
N TRP A 71 4.76 14.74 -5.40
CA TRP A 71 5.02 13.70 -4.41
C TRP A 71 5.85 12.54 -4.99
N PRO A 72 6.69 11.86 -4.20
CA PRO A 72 7.41 10.65 -4.62
C PRO A 72 6.46 9.48 -4.96
N ASP A 73 6.86 8.55 -5.83
CA ASP A 73 6.02 7.39 -6.21
C ASP A 73 5.65 6.46 -5.04
N ASP A 74 6.43 6.50 -3.96
CA ASP A 74 6.25 5.68 -2.76
C ASP A 74 5.61 6.44 -1.58
N TRP A 75 5.08 7.65 -1.83
CA TRP A 75 4.49 8.54 -0.82
C TRP A 75 3.48 7.81 0.08
N VAL A 76 2.65 6.94 -0.51
CA VAL A 76 1.56 6.22 0.15
C VAL A 76 2.06 5.33 1.31
N PHE A 77 3.29 4.80 1.24
CA PHE A 77 3.83 3.92 2.27
C PHE A 77 4.18 4.67 3.56
N THR A 78 4.38 5.99 3.48
CA THR A 78 4.73 6.84 4.62
C THR A 78 3.59 7.74 5.08
N ASP A 79 2.54 7.89 4.27
CA ASP A 79 1.37 8.68 4.64
C ASP A 79 0.56 7.99 5.76
N SER A 80 0.54 8.66 6.92
CA SER A 80 -0.13 8.17 8.12
C SER A 80 -1.64 7.95 7.95
N ARG A 81 -2.28 8.60 6.97
CA ARG A 81 -3.73 8.45 6.70
C ARG A 81 -4.11 7.01 6.35
N PHE A 82 -3.20 6.26 5.73
CA PHE A 82 -3.47 4.89 5.28
C PHE A 82 -3.01 3.81 6.26
N GLY A 83 -2.23 4.16 7.28
CA GLY A 83 -1.79 3.19 8.30
C GLY A 83 -0.92 2.04 7.76
N LEU A 84 -0.36 2.13 6.55
CA LEU A 84 0.43 1.04 5.97
C LEU A 84 1.70 0.73 6.79
N GLN A 85 2.34 1.76 7.36
CA GLN A 85 3.55 1.58 8.17
C GLN A 85 3.24 1.20 9.63
N HIS A 86 2.17 1.75 10.22
CA HIS A 86 1.95 1.74 11.66
C HIS A 86 0.57 1.23 12.10
N GLY A 87 -0.39 1.09 11.20
CA GLY A 87 -1.73 0.57 11.46
C GLY A 87 -1.79 -0.96 11.54
N ASP A 88 -2.98 -1.51 11.37
CA ASP A 88 -3.24 -2.94 11.51
C ASP A 88 -2.66 -3.76 10.35
N ASP A 89 -2.48 -5.06 10.57
CA ASP A 89 -1.97 -5.98 9.54
C ASP A 89 -2.95 -6.14 8.38
N GLU A 90 -4.25 -6.06 8.68
CA GLU A 90 -5.32 -6.15 7.69
C GLU A 90 -5.19 -5.08 6.60
N LEU A 91 -4.81 -3.84 6.96
CA LEU A 91 -4.60 -2.75 5.99
C LEU A 91 -3.49 -3.09 4.98
N VAL A 92 -2.40 -3.70 5.44
CA VAL A 92 -1.30 -4.11 4.55
C VAL A 92 -1.73 -5.27 3.69
N LEU A 93 -2.41 -6.27 4.27
CA LEU A 93 -2.88 -7.43 3.51
C LEU A 93 -3.91 -7.03 2.44
N GLN A 94 -4.83 -6.13 2.76
CA GLN A 94 -5.81 -5.59 1.82
C GLN A 94 -5.13 -4.79 0.72
N PHE A 95 -4.15 -3.94 1.04
CA PHE A 95 -3.37 -3.20 0.05
C PHE A 95 -2.65 -4.14 -0.92
N LEU A 96 -1.95 -5.16 -0.42
CA LEU A 96 -1.27 -6.15 -1.26
C LEU A 96 -2.24 -6.99 -2.08
N ALA A 97 -3.40 -7.34 -1.53
CA ALA A 97 -4.44 -8.05 -2.27
C ALA A 97 -5.01 -7.19 -3.41
N GLU A 98 -5.21 -5.90 -3.18
CA GLU A 98 -5.69 -4.96 -4.21
C GLU A 98 -4.68 -4.74 -5.33
N ILE A 99 -3.37 -4.69 -5.04
CA ILE A 99 -2.33 -4.73 -6.08
C ILE A 99 -2.56 -5.93 -7.02
N LEU A 100 -2.82 -7.11 -6.46
CA LEU A 100 -2.99 -8.33 -7.26
C LEU A 100 -4.35 -8.45 -7.93
N HIS A 101 -5.30 -7.54 -7.66
CA HIS A 101 -6.66 -7.66 -8.14
C HIS A 101 -6.73 -7.52 -9.68
N PRO A 102 -7.47 -8.36 -10.42
CA PRO A 102 -7.51 -8.30 -11.90
C PRO A 102 -7.97 -6.95 -12.48
N LEU A 103 -8.74 -6.17 -11.72
CA LEU A 103 -9.12 -4.81 -12.11
C LEU A 103 -7.94 -3.83 -12.07
N VAL A 104 -6.98 -4.04 -11.18
CA VAL A 104 -5.76 -3.24 -11.02
C VAL A 104 -4.68 -3.77 -11.96
N ARG A 105 -4.54 -5.10 -12.05
CA ARG A 105 -3.48 -5.77 -12.78
C ARG A 105 -4.01 -6.99 -13.53
N PRO A 106 -4.27 -6.87 -14.85
CA PRO A 106 -4.85 -7.95 -15.64
C PRO A 106 -3.84 -9.00 -16.13
N ASP A 107 -2.53 -8.73 -16.06
CA ASP A 107 -1.49 -9.68 -16.46
C ASP A 107 -1.29 -10.75 -15.37
N GLU A 108 -1.77 -11.97 -15.64
CA GLU A 108 -1.69 -13.10 -14.71
C GLU A 108 -0.24 -13.53 -14.39
N GLU A 109 0.70 -13.39 -15.34
CA GLU A 109 2.09 -13.72 -15.08
C GLU A 109 2.73 -12.68 -14.14
N GLU A 110 2.41 -11.40 -14.32
CA GLU A 110 2.84 -10.34 -13.41
C GLU A 110 2.26 -10.55 -12.00
N VAL A 111 0.96 -10.84 -11.91
CA VAL A 111 0.30 -11.18 -10.63
C VAL A 111 0.99 -12.37 -9.96
N GLY A 112 1.31 -13.43 -10.70
CA GLY A 112 2.02 -14.60 -10.18
C GLY A 112 3.40 -14.26 -9.61
N ARG A 113 4.18 -13.41 -10.30
CA ARG A 113 5.49 -12.95 -9.83
C ARG A 113 5.38 -12.13 -8.54
N LEU A 114 4.44 -11.18 -8.49
CA LEU A 114 4.23 -10.34 -7.31
C LEU A 114 3.70 -11.12 -6.10
N LEU A 115 2.75 -12.04 -6.32
CA LEU A 115 2.23 -12.90 -5.27
C LEU A 115 3.34 -13.73 -4.63
N ASN A 116 4.23 -14.31 -5.43
CA ASN A 116 5.38 -15.05 -4.92
C ASN A 116 6.31 -14.14 -4.10
N ALA A 117 6.64 -12.95 -4.60
CA ALA A 117 7.47 -11.98 -3.90
C ALA A 117 6.86 -11.55 -2.55
N PHE A 118 5.56 -11.27 -2.51
CA PHE A 118 4.84 -10.90 -1.28
C PHE A 118 4.83 -12.04 -0.26
N ASN A 119 4.54 -13.26 -0.71
CA ASN A 119 4.54 -14.45 0.15
C ASN A 119 5.93 -14.71 0.75
N GLU A 120 6.99 -14.58 -0.05
CA GLU A 120 8.37 -14.72 0.44
C GLU A 120 8.71 -13.66 1.49
N ALA A 121 8.36 -12.40 1.25
CA ALA A 121 8.62 -11.30 2.17
C ALA A 121 7.89 -11.51 3.51
N LEU A 122 6.61 -11.92 3.46
CA LEU A 122 5.81 -12.25 4.64
C LEU A 122 6.37 -13.45 5.40
N ALA A 123 6.79 -14.51 4.70
CA ALA A 123 7.39 -15.70 5.31
C ALA A 123 8.73 -15.39 6.01
N LYS A 124 9.62 -14.63 5.35
CA LYS A 124 10.88 -14.13 5.95
C LYS A 124 10.62 -13.29 7.20
N GLY A 125 9.58 -12.46 7.16
CA GLY A 125 9.14 -11.67 8.30
C GLY A 125 8.74 -12.50 9.52
N ARG A 126 7.96 -13.57 9.29
CA ARG A 126 7.53 -14.50 10.35
C ARG A 126 8.70 -15.25 10.98
N LEU A 127 9.70 -15.64 10.19
CA LEU A 127 10.92 -16.28 10.72
C LEU A 127 11.73 -15.34 11.63
N ARG A 128 11.75 -14.03 11.34
CA ARG A 128 12.41 -13.03 12.21
C ARG A 128 11.64 -12.73 13.49
N ALA A 129 10.34 -13.05 13.55
CA ALA A 129 9.48 -12.80 14.71
C ALA A 129 9.50 -13.94 15.75
N LEU A 130 10.15 -15.08 15.45
CA LEU A 130 10.40 -16.13 16.43
C LEU A 130 11.66 -15.79 17.23
N PRO A 131 11.58 -15.55 18.55
CA PRO A 131 12.78 -15.38 19.36
C PRO A 131 13.57 -16.70 19.42
N SER A 132 14.89 -16.60 19.27
CA SER A 132 15.86 -17.62 19.67
C SER A 132 15.92 -17.78 21.19
#